data_AF-A0A1F4RY97-F1
#
_entry.id   AF-A0A1F4RY97-F1
#
_cell.length_a   1.000
_cell.length_b   1.000
_cell.length_c   1.000
_cell.angle_alpha   90.00
_cell.angle_beta   90.00
_cell.angle_gamma   90.00
#
_symmetry.space_group_name_H-M   'P 1'
#
loop_
_entity.id
_entity.type
_entity.pdbx_description
1 polymer ?
#
loop_
_entity_poly.entity_id
_entity_poly.type
_entity_poly.pdbx_seq_one_letter_code
_entity_poly.pdbx_strand_id
1 'polypeptide(L)'
;MFKNLIDFGYKRSALQALGFYLAYFFLLLMIISLVGAVMGLFGYGFMEGLKMGALFAIVISILLSILIVTAKNLLNFMYIFLIIVAGMLAFLGGALLGLIIPAYLTTK
;
A
#
# COMPACT_ATOMS: atom_id res chain seq x y z
N MET A 1 -10.83 4.94 -14.89
CA MET A 1 -9.94 5.04 -13.71
C MET A 1 -9.01 3.83 -13.56
N PHE A 2 -9.51 2.58 -13.67
CA PHE A 2 -8.73 1.34 -13.49
C PHE A 2 -7.95 0.88 -14.74
N LYS A 3 -7.24 1.79 -15.39
CA LYS A 3 -6.30 1.42 -16.47
C LYS A 3 -4.88 1.47 -15.92
N ASN A 4 -4.00 0.61 -16.42
CA ASN A 4 -2.57 0.63 -16.08
C ASN A 4 -2.31 0.48 -14.56
N LEU A 5 -3.10 -0.33 -13.83
CA LEU A 5 -2.98 -0.48 -12.37
C LEU A 5 -1.65 -1.11 -11.92
N ILE A 6 -1.05 -1.95 -12.78
CA ILE A 6 0.21 -2.66 -12.51
C ILE A 6 1.40 -1.96 -13.18
N ASP A 7 1.14 -1.00 -14.07
CA ASP A 7 2.18 -0.16 -14.66
C ASP A 7 2.54 0.96 -13.68
N PHE A 8 3.57 0.72 -12.88
CA PHE A 8 4.04 1.66 -11.86
C PHE A 8 4.75 2.89 -12.45
N GLY A 9 5.19 2.83 -13.72
CA GLY A 9 5.80 3.96 -14.42
C GLY A 9 4.77 4.97 -14.94
N TYR A 10 3.56 4.52 -15.23
CA TYR A 10 2.49 5.35 -15.79
C TYR A 10 2.17 6.58 -14.91
N LYS A 11 2.12 7.76 -15.54
CA LYS A 11 1.74 9.02 -14.90
C LYS A 11 0.23 9.15 -14.85
N ARG A 12 -0.34 8.98 -13.65
CA ARG A 12 -1.80 8.95 -13.44
C ARG A 12 -2.36 10.36 -13.22
N SER A 13 -3.56 10.60 -13.76
CA SER A 13 -4.36 11.77 -13.34
C SER A 13 -4.91 11.58 -11.92
N ALA A 14 -5.38 12.65 -11.27
CA ALA A 14 -5.93 12.58 -9.91
C ALA A 14 -7.05 11.52 -9.76
N LEU A 15 -7.93 11.42 -10.76
CA LEU A 15 -9.01 10.41 -10.77
C LEU A 15 -8.48 8.97 -10.95
N GLN A 16 -7.39 8.80 -11.70
CA GLN A 16 -6.74 7.49 -11.86
C GLN A 16 -5.94 7.11 -10.61
N ALA A 17 -5.34 8.07 -9.91
CA ALA A 17 -4.66 7.83 -8.63
C ALA A 17 -5.64 7.43 -7.53
N LEU A 18 -6.83 8.05 -7.48
CA LEU A 18 -7.92 7.59 -6.62
C LEU A 18 -8.37 6.17 -6.96
N GLY A 19 -8.48 5.86 -8.26
CA GLY A 19 -8.75 4.49 -8.73
C GLY A 19 -7.68 3.48 -8.31
N PHE A 20 -6.40 3.85 -8.40
CA PHE A 20 -5.29 3.04 -7.91
C PHE A 20 -5.40 2.82 -6.39
N TYR A 21 -5.61 3.89 -5.61
CA TYR A 21 -5.79 3.81 -4.17
C TYR A 21 -6.91 2.83 -3.79
N LEU A 22 -8.09 2.99 -4.37
CA LEU A 22 -9.24 2.12 -4.06
C LEU A 22 -8.98 0.67 -4.46
N ALA A 23 -8.40 0.43 -5.65
CA ALA A 23 -8.10 -0.92 -6.11
C ALA A 23 -7.13 -1.65 -5.16
N TYR A 24 -6.01 -1.01 -4.81
CA TYR A 24 -5.03 -1.61 -3.90
C TYR A 24 -5.53 -1.70 -2.46
N PHE A 25 -6.38 -0.77 -2.02
CA PHE A 25 -7.02 -0.83 -0.70
C PHE A 25 -7.91 -2.06 -0.56
N PHE A 26 -8.82 -2.30 -1.51
CA PHE A 26 -9.67 -3.49 -1.50
C PHE A 26 -8.85 -4.77 -1.68
N LEU A 27 -7.82 -4.76 -2.53
CA LEU A 27 -6.88 -5.89 -2.67
C LEU A 27 -6.23 -6.24 -1.32
N LEU A 28 -5.73 -5.24 -0.59
CA LEU A 28 -5.13 -5.41 0.73
C LEU A 28 -6.13 -5.95 1.75
N LEU A 29 -7.37 -5.46 1.76
CA LEU A 29 -8.42 -5.99 2.64
C LEU A 29 -8.69 -7.47 2.35
N MET A 30 -8.76 -7.86 1.08
CA MET A 30 -8.94 -9.26 0.68
C MET A 30 -7.76 -10.13 1.13
N ILE A 31 -6.52 -9.67 0.91
CA ILE A 31 -5.32 -10.41 1.32
C ILE A 31 -5.26 -10.54 2.84
N ILE A 32 -5.47 -9.46 3.60
CA ILE A 32 -5.41 -9.47 5.07
C ILE A 32 -6.52 -10.34 5.65
N SER A 33 -7.74 -10.28 5.10
CA SER A 33 -8.86 -11.12 5.58
C SER A 33 -8.62 -12.60 5.31
N LEU A 34 -8.05 -12.96 4.15
CA LEU A 34 -7.63 -14.33 3.86
C LEU A 34 -6.54 -14.81 4.82
N VAL A 35 -5.52 -13.99 5.06
CA VAL A 35 -4.46 -14.30 6.04
C VAL A 35 -5.06 -14.50 7.44
N GLY A 36 -5.96 -13.61 7.87
CA GLY A 36 -6.65 -13.72 9.15
C GLY A 36 -7.51 -14.98 9.26
N ALA A 37 -8.22 -15.35 8.20
CA ALA A 37 -9.03 -16.57 8.16
C ALA A 37 -8.16 -17.83 8.30
N VAL A 38 -7.05 -17.89 7.54
CA VAL A 38 -6.09 -19.01 7.64
C VAL A 38 -5.50 -19.10 9.04
N MET A 39 -5.09 -17.96 9.62
CA MET A 39 -4.58 -17.92 10.99
C MET A 39 -5.62 -18.39 12.02
N GLY A 40 -6.90 -18.05 11.83
CA GLY A 40 -7.99 -18.54 12.67
C GLY A 40 -8.11 -20.06 12.69
N LEU A 41 -7.81 -20.75 11.57
CA LEU A 41 -7.80 -22.22 11.50
C LEU A 41 -6.70 -22.85 12.38
N PHE A 42 -5.62 -22.12 12.65
CA PHE A 42 -4.52 -22.55 13.51
C PHE A 42 -4.69 -22.12 14.98
N GLY A 43 -5.83 -21.51 15.33
CA GLY A 43 -6.12 -21.08 16.70
C GLY A 43 -5.46 -19.77 17.12
N TYR A 44 -4.94 -18.98 16.16
CA TYR A 44 -4.48 -17.62 16.46
C TYR A 44 -5.66 -16.69 16.76
N GLY A 45 -5.50 -15.83 17.76
CA GLY A 45 -6.53 -14.90 18.20
C GLY A 45 -6.65 -13.64 17.35
N PHE A 46 -7.65 -12.82 17.69
CA PHE A 46 -7.89 -11.53 17.03
C PHE A 46 -6.68 -10.58 17.13
N MET A 47 -5.96 -10.59 18.26
CA MET A 47 -4.84 -9.70 18.51
C MET A 47 -3.65 -10.01 17.60
N GLU A 48 -3.36 -11.29 17.37
CA GLU A 48 -2.33 -11.76 16.44
C GLU A 48 -2.72 -11.39 15.01
N GLY A 49 -3.99 -11.58 14.63
CA GLY A 49 -4.52 -11.16 13.33
C GLY A 49 -4.38 -9.66 13.09
N LEU A 50 -4.68 -8.82 14.09
CA LEU A 50 -4.53 -7.37 14.00
C LEU A 50 -3.06 -6.95 13.80
N LYS A 51 -2.13 -7.56 14.56
CA LYS A 51 -0.68 -7.31 14.41
C LYS A 51 -0.19 -7.70 13.01
N MET A 52 -0.63 -8.86 12.52
CA MET A 52 -0.29 -9.31 11.17
C MET A 52 -0.87 -8.38 10.11
N GLY A 53 -2.12 -7.96 10.24
CA GLY A 53 -2.75 -7.01 9.32
C GLY A 53 -1.99 -5.67 9.25
N ALA A 54 -1.58 -5.14 10.41
CA ALA A 54 -0.75 -3.93 10.47
C ALA A 54 0.61 -4.13 9.77
N LEU A 55 1.28 -5.26 10.02
CA LEU A 55 2.55 -5.59 9.38
C LEU A 55 2.41 -5.68 7.86
N PHE A 56 1.36 -6.36 7.37
CA PHE A 56 1.05 -6.44 5.94
C PHE A 56 0.79 -5.06 5.33
N ALA A 57 0.01 -4.21 6.01
CA ALA A 57 -0.26 -2.85 5.55
C ALA A 57 1.02 -2.02 5.40
N ILE A 58 1.94 -2.11 6.38
CA ILE A 58 3.24 -1.41 6.34
C ILE A 58 4.08 -1.93 5.19
N VAL A 59 4.27 -3.25 5.12
CA VAL A 59 5.12 -3.87 4.11
C VAL A 59 4.63 -3.57 2.71
N ILE A 60 3.32 -3.73 2.43
CA ILE A 60 2.78 -3.46 1.10
C ILE A 60 2.83 -1.97 0.76
N SER A 61 2.56 -1.07 1.70
CA SER A 61 2.63 0.39 1.44
C SER A 61 4.05 0.85 1.09
N ILE A 62 5.06 0.32 1.80
CA ILE A 62 6.47 0.58 1.51
C ILE A 62 6.86 -0.02 0.15
N LEU A 63 6.52 -1.29 -0.11
CA LEU A 63 6.85 -1.97 -1.36
C LEU A 63 6.24 -1.26 -2.56
N LEU A 64 4.97 -0.86 -2.51
CA LEU A 64 4.33 -0.11 -3.59
C LEU A 64 5.02 1.24 -3.81
N SER A 65 5.38 1.95 -2.74
CA SER A 65 6.11 3.22 -2.85
C SER A 65 7.47 3.03 -3.52
N ILE A 66 8.22 1.99 -3.14
CA ILE A 66 9.51 1.65 -3.77
C ILE A 66 9.31 1.33 -5.25
N LEU A 67 8.37 0.45 -5.59
CA LEU A 67 8.09 0.04 -6.98
C LEU A 67 7.73 1.24 -7.87
N ILE A 68 6.94 2.19 -7.35
CA ILE A 68 6.57 3.40 -8.10
C ILE A 68 7.78 4.32 -8.30
N VAL A 69 8.57 4.54 -7.24
CA VAL A 69 9.75 5.42 -7.32
C VAL A 69 10.81 4.84 -8.26
N THR A 70 11.07 3.53 -8.20
CA THR A 70 12.04 2.86 -9.07
C THR A 70 11.55 2.81 -10.52
N ALA A 71 10.28 2.45 -10.76
CA ALA A 71 9.71 2.43 -12.11
C ALA A 71 9.72 3.81 -12.79
N LYS A 72 9.68 4.89 -12.01
CA LYS A 72 9.73 6.27 -12.51
C LYS A 72 11.15 6.88 -12.49
N ASN A 73 12.17 6.14 -12.05
CA ASN A 73 13.54 6.63 -11.86
C ASN A 73 13.63 7.90 -10.97
N LEU A 74 12.76 8.00 -9.95
CA LEU A 74 12.67 9.15 -9.04
C LEU A 74 13.49 8.95 -7.75
N LEU A 75 14.69 8.37 -7.84
CA LEU A 75 15.53 8.07 -6.67
C LEU A 75 16.23 9.32 -6.09
N ASN A 76 15.43 10.27 -5.61
CA ASN A 76 15.90 11.45 -4.87
C ASN A 76 15.60 11.28 -3.37
N PHE A 77 16.42 11.92 -2.52
CA PHE A 77 16.25 11.96 -1.06
C PHE A 77 14.82 12.29 -0.63
N MET A 78 14.15 13.22 -1.32
CA MET A 78 12.76 13.58 -1.03
C MET A 78 11.79 12.40 -1.20
N TYR A 79 11.96 11.58 -2.26
CA TYR A 79 11.08 10.44 -2.51
C TYR A 79 11.41 9.24 -1.61
N ILE A 80 12.68 9.09 -1.23
CA ILE A 80 13.09 8.12 -0.19
C ILE A 80 12.45 8.46 1.15
N PHE A 81 12.43 9.75 1.52
CA PHE A 81 11.75 10.21 2.72
C PHE A 81 10.24 9.91 2.66
N LEU A 82 9.59 10.13 1.51
CA LEU A 82 8.17 9.79 1.33
C LEU A 82 7.89 8.29 1.51
N ILE A 83 8.78 7.39 1.08
CA ILE A 83 8.63 5.95 1.32
C ILE A 83 8.60 5.64 2.82
N ILE A 84 9.48 6.28 3.61
CA ILE A 84 9.51 6.11 5.07
C ILE A 84 8.22 6.64 5.70
N VAL A 85 7.76 7.82 5.26
CA VAL A 85 6.48 8.41 5.71
C VAL A 85 5.30 7.50 5.37
N ALA A 86 5.30 6.83 4.21
CA ALA A 86 4.27 5.85 3.84
C ALA A 86 4.19 4.70 4.86
N GLY A 87 5.35 4.18 5.29
CA GLY A 87 5.44 3.16 6.34
C GLY A 87 4.91 3.65 7.68
N MET A 88 5.26 4.88 8.10
CA MET A 88 4.77 5.47 9.35
C MET A 88 3.25 5.68 9.31
N LEU A 89 2.71 6.17 8.20
CA LEU A 89 1.27 6.33 8.01
C LEU A 89 0.54 4.97 8.01
N ALA A 90 1.15 3.96 7.41
CA ALA A 90 0.62 2.60 7.44
C ALA A 90 0.59 2.01 8.85
N PHE A 91 1.56 2.34 9.70
CA PHE A 91 1.56 1.93 11.10
C PHE A 91 0.43 2.60 11.90
N LEU A 92 0.16 3.89 11.64
CA LEU A 92 -0.87 4.66 12.37
C LEU A 92 -2.30 4.35 11.94
N GLY A 93 -2.53 4.15 10.63
CA GLY A 93 -3.89 3.99 10.07
C GLY A 93 -4.08 2.80 9.15
N GLY A 94 -3.17 1.83 9.19
CA GLY A 94 -3.22 0.64 8.35
C GLY A 94 -3.15 0.97 6.85
N ALA A 95 -3.81 0.13 6.05
CA ALA A 95 -3.83 0.29 4.59
C ALA A 95 -4.47 1.62 4.15
N LEU A 96 -5.34 2.21 4.98
CA LEU A 96 -6.09 3.42 4.64
C LEU A 96 -5.17 4.64 4.58
N LEU A 97 -4.33 4.85 5.61
CA LEU A 97 -3.34 5.94 5.58
C LEU A 97 -2.07 5.57 4.81
N GLY A 98 -1.66 4.31 4.86
CA GLY A 98 -0.44 3.84 4.19
C GLY A 98 -0.44 3.98 2.68
N LEU A 99 -1.60 3.78 2.03
CA LEU A 99 -1.72 3.84 0.57
C LEU A 99 -1.82 5.26 0.00
N ILE A 100 -1.98 6.28 0.83
CA ILE A 100 -2.07 7.69 0.39
C ILE A 100 -0.79 8.09 -0.34
N ILE A 101 0.38 7.73 0.21
CA ILE A 101 1.67 8.11 -0.38
C ILE A 101 1.94 7.35 -1.69
N PRO A 102 1.78 6.01 -1.79
CA PRO A 102 1.82 5.31 -3.08
C PRO A 102 0.91 5.95 -4.12
N ALA A 103 -0.35 6.23 -3.77
CA ALA A 103 -1.30 6.84 -4.71
C ALA A 103 -0.84 8.23 -5.17
N TYR A 104 -0.33 9.06 -4.26
CA TYR A 104 0.26 10.35 -4.60
C TYR A 104 1.47 10.22 -5.54
N LEU A 105 2.39 9.28 -5.25
CA LEU A 105 3.58 9.04 -6.07
C LEU A 105 3.22 8.63 -7.50
N THR A 106 2.07 7.99 -7.73
CA THR A 106 1.63 7.66 -9.10
C THR A 106 1.29 8.89 -9.97
N THR A 107 1.03 10.04 -9.35
CA THR A 107 0.68 11.29 -10.06
C THR A 107 1.89 12.07 -10.55
N LYS A 108 3.08 11.77 -10.00
CA LYS A 108 4.35 12.38 -10.41
C LYS A 108 4.89 11.71 -11.67
#